data_AF-A0A495J403-F1
#
_entry.id   AF-A0A495J403-F1
#
_cell.length_a   1.000
_cell.length_b   1.000
_cell.length_c   1.000
_cell.angle_alpha   90.00
_cell.angle_beta   90.00
_cell.angle_gamma   90.00
#
_symmetry.space_group_name_H-M   'P 1'
#
loop_
_entity.id
_entity.type
_entity.pdbx_description
1 polymer ?
#
loop_
_entity_poly.entity_id
_entity_poly.type
_entity_poly.pdbx_seq_one_letter_code
_entity_poly.pdbx_strand_id
1 'polypeptide(L)'
;MDILKLKWAKTILFIAAIYNVFWGLVISVRPQVILFGNAENVYMLILIRCIGMLVGVYGIAYYFASRDPQRYWPLILVGLIGKVLGPMGAIYYIVLGALQASFLWVNVFNP
;
A
#
# COMPACT_ATOMS: atom_id res chain seq x y z
N MET A 1 14.12 -9.64 -25.73
CA MET A 1 13.09 -9.91 -24.69
C MET A 1 13.08 -8.85 -23.58
N ASP A 2 14.20 -8.19 -23.30
CA ASP A 2 14.37 -7.32 -22.11
C ASP A 2 13.79 -5.91 -22.24
N ILE A 3 13.74 -5.35 -23.45
CA ILE A 3 13.20 -3.98 -23.68
C ILE A 3 11.70 -3.93 -23.38
N LEU A 4 10.97 -4.98 -23.74
CA LEU A 4 9.54 -5.07 -23.46
C LEU A 4 9.28 -5.17 -21.96
N LYS A 5 10.01 -6.05 -21.25
CA LYS A 5 9.93 -6.21 -19.79
C LYS A 5 10.22 -4.90 -19.05
N LEU A 6 11.23 -4.15 -19.50
CA LEU A 6 11.57 -2.87 -18.92
C LEU A 6 10.44 -1.84 -19.15
N LYS A 7 9.86 -1.77 -20.35
CA LYS A 7 8.70 -0.90 -20.61
C LYS A 7 7.50 -1.23 -19.71
N TRP A 8 7.16 -2.51 -19.57
CA TRP A 8 6.08 -2.95 -18.68
C TRP A 8 6.36 -2.60 -17.22
N ALA A 9 7.58 -2.83 -16.73
CA ALA A 9 7.98 -2.46 -15.37
C ALA A 9 7.83 -0.96 -15.11
N LYS A 10 8.26 -0.10 -16.05
CA LYS A 10 8.10 1.35 -15.94
C LYS A 10 6.62 1.75 -15.86
N THR A 11 5.77 1.20 -16.73
CA THR A 11 4.34 1.49 -16.72
C THR A 11 3.67 1.03 -15.43
N ILE A 12 3.96 -0.19 -14.97
CA ILE A 12 3.40 -0.73 -13.72
C ILE A 12 3.82 0.12 -12.52
N LEU A 13 5.09 0.51 -12.41
CA LEU A 13 5.58 1.34 -11.32
C LEU A 13 4.97 2.75 -11.37
N PHE A 14 4.73 3.30 -12.55
CA PHE A 14 4.07 4.60 -12.69
C PHE A 14 2.60 4.54 -12.27
N ILE A 15 1.87 3.50 -12.68
CA ILE A 15 0.49 3.26 -12.22
C ILE A 15 0.49 3.04 -10.71
N ALA A 16 1.42 2.25 -10.18
CA ALA A 16 1.57 2.04 -8.73
C ALA A 16 1.85 3.35 -7.99
N ALA A 17 2.65 4.25 -8.56
CA ALA A 17 2.91 5.57 -7.98
C ALA A 17 1.63 6.39 -7.82
N ILE A 18 0.86 6.53 -8.91
CA ILE A 18 -0.41 7.27 -8.89
C ILE A 18 -1.38 6.64 -7.89
N TYR A 19 -1.48 5.31 -7.90
CA TYR A 19 -2.36 4.55 -7.02
C TYR A 19 -2.02 4.76 -5.54
N ASN A 20 -0.74 4.69 -5.18
CA ASN A 20 -0.26 4.91 -3.81
C ASN A 20 -0.46 6.36 -3.34
N VAL A 21 -0.20 7.35 -4.19
CA VAL A 21 -0.44 8.76 -3.85
C VAL A 21 -1.93 9.01 -3.63
N PHE A 22 -2.80 8.48 -4.51
CA PHE A 22 -4.24 8.62 -4.39
C PHE A 22 -4.76 8.01 -3.07
N TRP A 23 -4.42 6.75 -2.80
CA TRP A 23 -4.85 6.08 -1.57
C TRP A 23 -4.24 6.69 -0.31
N GLY A 24 -2.97 7.11 -0.37
CA GLY A 24 -2.34 7.82 0.74
C GLY A 24 -3.10 9.10 1.09
N LEU A 25 -3.48 9.89 0.09
CA LEU A 25 -4.26 11.11 0.29
C LEU A 25 -5.67 10.81 0.83
N VAL A 26 -6.36 9.82 0.26
CA VAL A 26 -7.70 9.42 0.71
C VAL A 26 -7.69 8.98 2.17
N ILE A 27 -6.74 8.11 2.57
CA ILE A 27 -6.62 7.61 3.95
C ILE A 27 -6.19 8.71 4.92
N SER A 28 -5.29 9.60 4.51
CA SER A 28 -4.88 10.72 5.35
C SER A 28 -6.02 11.70 5.62
N VAL A 29 -6.84 12.01 4.62
CA VAL A 29 -8.01 12.91 4.77
C VAL A 29 -9.15 12.22 5.49
N ARG A 30 -9.42 10.95 5.16
CA ARG A 30 -10.55 10.18 5.67
C ARG A 30 -10.09 8.79 6.12
N PRO A 31 -9.51 8.64 7.32
CA PRO A 31 -9.03 7.33 7.79
C PRO A 31 -10.14 6.29 7.98
N GLN A 32 -11.42 6.72 8.08
CA GLN A 32 -12.53 5.82 8.31
C GLN A 32 -12.84 4.88 7.14
N VAL A 33 -12.39 5.17 5.91
CA VAL A 33 -12.74 4.34 4.73
C VAL A 33 -12.22 2.91 4.84
N ILE A 34 -11.14 2.68 5.60
CA ILE A 34 -10.56 1.34 5.78
C ILE A 34 -11.09 0.60 7.01
N LEU A 35 -11.92 1.26 7.83
CA LEU A 35 -12.47 0.66 9.05
C LEU A 35 -13.71 -0.20 8.78
N PHE A 36 -14.35 -0.06 7.61
CA PHE A 36 -15.58 -0.80 7.24
C PHE A 36 -16.67 -0.80 8.32
N GLY A 37 -16.82 0.31 9.06
CA GLY A 37 -17.81 0.44 10.14
C GLY A 37 -17.40 -0.18 11.48
N ASN A 38 -16.16 -0.65 11.64
CA ASN A 38 -15.63 -1.06 12.94
C ASN A 38 -15.46 0.13 13.88
N ALA A 39 -15.51 -0.15 15.19
CA ALA A 39 -15.37 0.87 16.23
C ALA A 39 -14.04 1.63 16.10
N GLU A 40 -14.11 2.96 16.08
CA GLU A 40 -12.96 3.82 15.92
C GLU A 40 -12.49 4.39 17.26
N ASN A 41 -11.19 4.31 17.51
CA ASN A 41 -10.53 5.01 18.61
C ASN A 41 -9.67 6.14 18.01
N VAL A 42 -9.59 7.30 18.69
CA VAL A 42 -8.74 8.43 18.29
C VAL A 42 -7.31 8.00 17.99
N TYR A 43 -6.71 7.15 18.82
CA TYR A 43 -5.34 6.65 18.59
C TYR A 43 -5.25 5.79 17.31
N MET A 44 -6.26 4.97 17.04
CA MET A 44 -6.32 4.14 15.83
C MET A 44 -6.44 5.02 14.58
N LEU A 45 -7.28 6.05 14.61
CA LEU A 45 -7.43 6.99 13.50
C LEU A 45 -6.13 7.76 13.22
N ILE A 46 -5.41 8.16 14.26
CA ILE A 46 -4.09 8.80 14.13
C ILE A 46 -3.10 7.85 13.44
N LEU A 47 -3.02 6.59 13.90
CA LEU A 47 -2.13 5.59 13.30
C LEU A 47 -2.47 5.34 11.83
N ILE A 48 -3.75 5.19 11.51
CA ILE A 48 -4.22 4.99 10.13
C ILE A 48 -3.86 6.19 9.25
N ARG A 49 -4.02 7.42 9.74
CA ARG A 49 -3.61 8.63 9.01
C ARG A 49 -2.11 8.64 8.74
N CYS A 50 -1.30 8.29 9.74
CA CYS A 50 0.15 8.17 9.59
C CYS A 50 0.52 7.12 8.56
N ILE A 51 -0.14 5.95 8.58
CA ILE A 51 0.05 4.91 7.57
C ILE A 51 -0.34 5.42 6.18
N GLY A 52 -1.46 6.13 6.03
CA GLY A 52 -1.86 6.77 4.77
C GLY A 52 -0.79 7.73 4.24
N MET A 53 -0.19 8.55 5.11
CA MET A 53 0.90 9.45 4.71
C MET A 53 2.13 8.66 4.24
N LEU A 54 2.50 7.58 4.94
CA LEU A 54 3.61 6.71 4.53
C LEU A 54 3.36 6.07 3.16
N VAL A 55 2.14 5.58 2.92
CA VAL A 55 1.73 5.03 1.61
C VAL A 55 1.85 6.10 0.51
N GLY A 56 1.43 7.34 0.79
CA GLY A 56 1.62 8.47 -0.14
C GLY A 56 3.09 8.72 -0.50
N VAL A 57 3.99 8.65 0.49
CA VAL A 57 5.45 8.77 0.28
C VAL A 57 5.99 7.61 -0.55
N TYR A 58 5.52 6.38 -0.33
CA TYR A 58 5.87 5.24 -1.19
C TYR A 58 5.44 5.46 -2.65
N GLY A 59 4.31 6.13 -2.89
CA GLY A 59 3.90 6.53 -4.23
C GLY A 59 4.93 7.42 -4.94
N ILE A 60 5.51 8.38 -4.21
CA ILE A 60 6.60 9.23 -4.75
C ILE A 60 7.83 8.38 -5.06
N ALA A 61 8.19 7.45 -4.18
CA ALA A 61 9.26 6.49 -4.40
C ALA A 61 9.05 5.65 -5.68
N TYR A 62 7.84 5.14 -5.92
CA TYR A 62 7.53 4.41 -7.14
C TYR A 62 7.57 5.27 -8.40
N TYR A 63 7.26 6.57 -8.31
CA TYR A 63 7.42 7.49 -9.44
C TYR A 63 8.88 7.57 -9.87
N PHE A 64 9.81 7.73 -8.93
CA PHE A 64 11.25 7.71 -9.25
C PHE A 64 11.72 6.34 -9.75
N ALA A 65 11.24 5.25 -9.14
CA ALA A 65 11.55 3.89 -9.58
C ALA A 65 11.02 3.59 -10.99
N SER A 66 9.91 4.21 -11.43
CA SER A 66 9.38 4.06 -12.78
C SER A 66 10.28 4.66 -13.86
N ARG A 67 11.16 5.61 -13.52
CA ARG A 67 12.10 6.21 -14.47
C ARG A 67 13.30 5.31 -14.72
N ASP A 68 13.85 4.75 -13.64
CA ASP A 68 14.99 3.86 -13.67
C ASP A 68 14.81 2.64 -12.72
N PRO A 69 14.04 1.62 -13.15
CA PRO A 69 13.74 0.47 -12.29
C PRO A 69 14.98 -0.35 -11.90
N GLN A 70 16.03 -0.33 -12.73
CA GLN A 70 17.26 -1.08 -12.45
C GLN A 70 18.06 -0.42 -11.35
N ARG A 71 18.12 0.92 -11.31
CA ARG A 71 18.83 1.63 -10.24
C ARG A 71 18.08 1.59 -8.90
N TYR A 72 16.74 1.65 -8.94
CA TYR A 72 15.90 1.71 -7.75
C TYR A 72 15.28 0.37 -7.35
N TRP A 73 15.86 -0.76 -7.80
CA TRP A 73 15.37 -2.09 -7.46
C TRP A 73 15.23 -2.38 -5.94
N PRO A 74 16.09 -1.86 -5.02
CA PRO A 74 15.92 -2.13 -3.60
C PRO A 74 14.64 -1.47 -3.05
N LEU A 75 14.26 -0.32 -3.58
CA LEU A 75 13.05 0.41 -3.20
C LEU A 75 11.79 -0.34 -3.63
N ILE A 76 11.83 -0.94 -4.83
CA ILE A 76 10.76 -1.81 -5.34
C ILE A 76 10.63 -3.04 -4.44
N LEU A 77 11.76 -3.63 -4.02
CA LEU A 77 11.78 -4.80 -3.15
C LEU A 77 11.20 -4.50 -1.76
N VAL A 78 11.52 -3.36 -1.15
CA VAL A 78 10.91 -2.93 0.12
C VAL A 78 9.39 -2.81 -0.03
N GLY A 79 8.93 -2.22 -1.13
CA GLY A 79 7.50 -2.14 -1.46
C GLY A 79 6.82 -3.51 -1.59
N LEU A 80 7.48 -4.46 -2.26
CA LEU A 80 7.00 -5.84 -2.39
C LEU A 80 6.96 -6.56 -1.03
N ILE A 81 7.96 -6.38 -0.17
CA ILE A 81 7.95 -6.94 1.18
C ILE A 81 6.77 -6.39 1.97
N GLY A 82 6.54 -5.08 1.94
CA GLY A 82 5.37 -4.47 2.60
C GLY A 82 4.04 -5.08 2.14
N LYS A 83 3.90 -5.30 0.83
CA LYS A 83 2.73 -5.96 0.23
C LYS A 83 2.52 -7.40 0.64
N VAL A 84 3.58 -8.12 1.01
CA VAL A 84 3.48 -9.51 1.50
C VAL A 84 3.20 -9.54 2.99
N LEU A 85 3.88 -8.68 3.77
CA LEU A 85 3.74 -8.65 5.22
C LEU A 85 2.36 -8.15 5.68
N GLY A 86 1.75 -7.21 4.96
CA GLY A 86 0.42 -6.71 5.27
C GLY A 86 -0.64 -7.83 5.34
N PRO A 87 -0.83 -8.62 4.26
CA PRO A 87 -1.78 -9.74 4.24
C PRO A 87 -1.42 -10.82 5.25
N MET A 88 -0.13 -11.12 5.44
CA MET A 88 0.29 -12.09 6.45
C MET A 88 -0.14 -11.66 7.85
N GLY A 89 0.04 -10.38 8.21
CA GLY A 89 -0.45 -9.84 9.48
C GLY A 89 -1.97 -9.91 9.60
N ALA A 90 -2.70 -9.55 8.55
CA ALA A 90 -4.17 -9.64 8.54
C ALA A 90 -4.65 -11.09 8.74
N ILE A 91 -4.09 -12.05 8.01
CA ILE A 91 -4.41 -13.48 8.13
C ILE A 91 -4.14 -13.97 9.56
N TYR A 92 -3.02 -13.59 10.16
CA TYR A 92 -2.69 -13.95 11.55
C TYR A 92 -3.78 -13.50 12.53
N TYR A 93 -4.23 -12.26 12.45
CA TYR A 93 -5.29 -11.75 13.32
C TYR A 93 -6.70 -12.28 12.99
N ILE A 94 -6.95 -12.68 11.74
CA ILE A 94 -8.18 -13.40 11.36
C ILE A 94 -8.21 -14.79 12.01
N VAL A 95 -7.11 -15.53 11.94
CA VAL A 95 -6.99 -16.87 12.55
C VAL A 95 -7.15 -16.79 14.08
N LEU A 96 -6.66 -15.72 14.70
CA LEU A 96 -6.85 -15.44 16.13
C LEU A 96 -8.27 -14.99 16.51
N GLY A 97 -9.15 -14.73 15.53
CA GLY A 97 -10.51 -14.22 15.76
C GLY A 97 -10.59 -12.75 16.17
N ALA A 98 -9.48 -12.01 16.07
CA ALA A 98 -9.40 -10.59 16.43
C ALA A 98 -9.78 -9.64 15.28
N LEU A 99 -9.84 -10.15 14.05
CA LEU A 99 -10.10 -9.37 12.84
C LEU A 99 -11.13 -10.09 11.96
N GLN A 100 -12.07 -9.34 11.38
CA GLN A 100 -13.00 -9.91 10.40
C GLN A 100 -12.29 -10.18 9.07
N ALA A 101 -12.69 -11.26 8.39
CA ALA A 101 -12.17 -11.62 7.07
C ALA A 101 -12.45 -10.55 6.00
N SER A 102 -13.46 -9.69 6.22
CA SER A 102 -13.73 -8.51 5.38
C SER A 102 -12.54 -7.55 5.29
N PHE A 103 -11.66 -7.54 6.30
CA PHE A 103 -10.45 -6.70 6.30
C PHE A 103 -9.44 -7.10 5.20
N LEU A 104 -9.47 -8.33 4.70
CA LEU A 104 -8.64 -8.72 3.56
C LEU A 104 -8.95 -7.91 2.30
N TRP A 105 -10.16 -7.36 2.18
CA TRP A 105 -10.50 -6.43 1.10
C TRP A 105 -9.69 -5.15 1.17
N VAL A 106 -9.28 -4.67 2.36
CA VAL A 106 -8.31 -3.57 2.45
C VAL A 106 -7.03 -3.98 1.73
N ASN A 107 -6.52 -5.19 1.94
CA ASN A 107 -5.26 -5.60 1.33
C ASN A 107 -5.34 -5.89 -0.18
N VAL A 108 -6.55 -6.12 -0.71
CA VAL A 108 -6.79 -6.28 -2.15
C VAL A 108 -6.97 -4.93 -2.83
N PHE A 109 -7.70 -4.00 -2.18
CA PHE A 109 -8.03 -2.69 -2.73
C PHE A 109 -7.09 -1.56 -2.28
N ASN A 110 -6.17 -1.79 -1.36
CA ASN A 110 -5.19 -0.81 -0.93
C ASN A 110 -3.80 -1.20 -1.49
N PRO A 111 -2.90 -0.23 -1.75
CA PRO A 111 -1.55 -0.53 -2.20
C PRO A 111 -0.71 -1.27 -1.17
#